data_AF-A0A914DJ36-F1
#
_entry.id   AF-A0A914DJ36-F1
#
_cell.length_a   1.000
_cell.length_b   1.000
_cell.length_c   1.000
_cell.angle_alpha   90.00
_cell.angle_beta   90.00
_cell.angle_gamma   90.00
#
_symmetry.space_group_name_H-M   'P 1'
#
loop_
_entity.id
_entity.type
_entity.pdbx_description
1 polymer ?
#
loop_
_entity_poly.entity_id
_entity_poly.type
_entity_poly.pdbx_seq_one_letter_code
_entity_poly.pdbx_strand_id
1 'polypeptide(L)' 'MSYDRFVQRYKLLSKETWPNPRRGSNRDNTLLILREIGADQDCVPGKTKIFIRSPQTVFKLEQVRSERIPYVVTFLQK' A
#
# COMPACT_ATOMS: atom_id res chain seq x y z
N MET A 1 -3.55 8.25 8.17
CA MET A 1 -4.53 7.25 7.69
C MET A 1 -4.46 6.01 8.59
N SER A 2 -5.57 5.33 8.94
CA SER A 2 -5.48 4.07 9.72
C SER A 2 -4.83 2.97 8.92
N TYR A 3 -4.13 2.06 9.60
CA TYR A 3 -3.44 0.95 8.95
C TYR A 3 -4.39 0.07 8.14
N ASP A 4 -5.59 -0.20 8.67
CA ASP A 4 -6.61 -0.96 7.96
C ASP A 4 -7.01 -0.31 6.63
N ARG A 5 -7.36 0.98 6.64
CA ARG A 5 -7.70 1.74 5.42
C ARG A 5 -6.52 1.81 4.45
N PHE A 6 -5.31 1.96 4.95
CA PHE A 6 -4.11 2.01 4.12
C PHE A 6 -3.91 0.69 3.37
N VAL A 7 -3.94 -0.43 4.09
CA VAL A 7 -3.78 -1.76 3.50
C VAL A 7 -4.91 -2.02 2.51
N GLN A 8 -6.18 -1.77 2.84
CA GLN A 8 -7.29 -1.98 1.91
C GLN A 8 -7.14 -1.18 0.60
N ARG A 9 -6.63 0.05 0.68
CA ARG A 9 -6.44 0.92 -0.49
C ARG A 9 -5.23 0.53 -1.34
N TYR A 10 -4.15 0.09 -0.71
CA TYR A 10 -2.85 -0.11 -1.37
C TYR A 10 -2.40 -1.57 -1.43
N LYS A 11 -3.20 -2.54 -0.97
CA LYS A 11 -2.86 -3.97 -0.96
C LYS A 11 -2.50 -4.54 -2.32
N LEU A 12 -3.03 -3.96 -3.41
CA LEU A 12 -2.74 -4.35 -4.79
C LEU A 12 -1.32 -3.98 -5.25
N LEU A 13 -0.64 -3.09 -4.52
CA LEU A 13 0.70 -2.64 -4.85
C LEU A 13 1.75 -3.72 -4.55
N SER A 14 1.48 -4.62 -3.60
CA SER A 14 2.35 -5.75 -3.29
C SER A 14 1.68 -7.10 -3.55
N LYS A 15 2.47 -8.04 -4.06
CA LYS A 15 2.03 -9.43 -4.31
C LYS A 15 1.78 -10.20 -3.02
N GLU A 16 2.42 -9.81 -1.92
CA GLU A 16 2.27 -10.46 -0.61
C GLU A 16 1.00 -9.99 0.12
N THR A 17 0.55 -8.76 -0.16
CA THR A 17 -0.67 -8.18 0.42
C THR A 17 -1.91 -8.38 -0.44
N TRP A 18 -1.75 -8.72 -1.73
CA TRP A 18 -2.83 -9.00 -2.67
C TRP A 18 -3.09 -10.51 -2.82
N PRO A 19 -4.35 -10.98 -2.92
CA PRO A 19 -5.62 -10.25 -2.79
C PRO A 19 -6.00 -9.92 -1.35
N ASN A 20 -5.52 -10.70 -0.39
CA ASN A 20 -5.57 -10.42 1.03
C ASN A 20 -4.18 -10.70 1.62
N PRO A 21 -3.74 -9.93 2.63
CA PRO A 21 -2.46 -10.19 3.28
C PRO A 21 -2.40 -11.59 3.86
N ARG A 22 -1.37 -12.35 3.47
CA ARG A 22 -1.23 -13.75 3.89
C ARG A 22 -0.87 -13.89 5.37
N ARG A 23 -0.09 -12.94 5.90
CA ARG A 23 0.45 -12.92 7.27
C ARG A 23 0.69 -11.49 7.73
N GLY A 24 0.93 -11.31 9.03
CA GLY A 24 1.33 -10.04 9.63
C GLY A 24 0.17 -9.13 10.03
N SER A 25 0.47 -8.14 10.87
CA SER A 25 -0.51 -7.13 11.28
C SER A 25 -0.72 -6.11 10.16
N ASN A 26 -1.81 -5.33 10.21
CA ASN A 26 -2.02 -4.22 9.27
C ASN A 26 -0.85 -3.22 9.26
N ARG A 27 -0.15 -3.08 10.39
CA ARG A 27 1.06 -2.26 10.48
C ARG A 27 2.20 -2.86 9.67
N ASP A 28 2.45 -4.16 9.81
CA ASP A 28 3.53 -4.85 9.08
C ASP A 28 3.26 -4.84 7.57
N ASN A 29 2.01 -5.09 7.18
CA ASN A 29 1.57 -5.04 5.79
C ASN A 29 1.72 -3.65 5.18
N THR A 30 1.44 -2.60 5.96
CA THR A 30 1.68 -1.22 5.54
C THR A 30 3.16 -0.95 5.28
N LEU A 31 4.04 -1.42 6.19
CA LEU A 31 5.49 -1.27 6.01
C LEU A 31 6.01 -2.06 4.80
N LEU A 32 5.47 -3.25 4.54
CA LEU A 32 5.82 -4.06 3.39
C LEU A 32 5.47 -3.34 2.07
N ILE A 33 4.26 -2.81 1.96
CA ILE A 33 3.82 -2.01 0.80
C ILE A 33 4.72 -0.78 0.61
N LEU A 34 5.05 -0.06 1.69
CA LEU A 34 5.91 1.12 1.62
C LEU A 34 7.34 0.79 1.17
N ARG A 35 7.88 -0.36 1.61
CA ARG A 35 9.21 -0.83 1.18
C ARG A 35 9.25 -1.18 -0.29
N GLU A 36 8.24 -1.86 -0.82
CA GLU A 36 8.19 -2.18 -2.26
C GLU A 36 8.18 -0.93 -3.16
N ILE A 37 7.65 0.19 -2.64
CA ILE A 37 7.53 1.45 -3.38
C ILE A 37 8.74 2.37 -3.11
N GLY A 38 9.63 1.99 -2.19
CA GLY A 38 10.76 2.81 -1.74
C GLY A 38 10.31 4.11 -1.07
N ALA A 39 9.24 4.04 -0.29
CA ALA A 39 8.60 5.16 0.41
C ALA A 39 8.71 5.03 1.94
N ASP A 40 9.46 4.04 2.43
CA ASP A 40 9.59 3.71 3.85
C ASP A 40 10.30 4.80 4.65
N GLN A 41 11.32 5.44 4.07
CA GLN A 41 12.08 6.52 4.73
C GLN A 41 11.25 7.80 4.95
N ASP A 42 10.30 8.07 4.05
CA ASP A 42 9.39 9.22 4.12
C ASP A 42 8.16 8.98 5.00
N CYS A 43 8.05 7.80 5.60
CA CYS A 43 6.90 7.40 6.38
C CYS A 43 7.28 7.08 7.83
N VAL A 44 6.40 7.45 8.75
CA VAL A 44 6.58 7.21 10.20
C VAL A 44 5.39 6.40 10.72
N PRO A 45 5.61 5.15 11.17
CA PRO A 45 4.55 4.32 11.73
C PRO A 45 4.16 4.80 13.14
N GLY A 46 2.92 5.29 13.29
CA GLY A 46 2.33 5.56 14.60
C GLY A 46 1.72 4.29 15.25
N LYS A 47 1.05 4.44 16.40
CA LYS A 47 0.40 3.31 17.09
C LYS A 47 -0.78 2.73 16.29
N THR A 48 -1.64 3.59 15.75
CA THR A 48 -2.89 3.18 15.06
C THR A 48 -2.97 3.62 13.60
N LYS A 49 -2.07 4.50 13.17
CA LYS A 49 -2.09 5.19 11.88
C LYS A 49 -0.68 5.38 11.35
N ILE A 50 -0.54 5.41 10.03
CA ILE A 50 0.69 5.79 9.32
C ILE A 50 0.70 7.32 9.07
N PHE A 51 1.86 7.94 9.27
CA PHE A 51 2.13 9.34 8.95
C PHE A 51 3.11 9.40 7.78
N ILE A 52 2.77 10.21 6.78
CA ILE A 52 3.59 10.39 5.57
C ILE A 52 4.12 11.81 5.62
N ARG A 53 5.44 11.99 5.49
CA ARG A 53 6.11 13.30 5.64
C ARG A 53 5.89 14.18 4.42
N SER A 54 6.11 13.63 3.23
CA SER A 54 6.05 14.38 1.97
C SER A 54 4.76 14.09 1.21
N PRO A 55 4.08 15.12 0.65
CA PRO A 55 2.95 14.92 -0.24
C PRO A 55 3.35 14.16 -1.52
N GLN A 56 4.61 14.27 -1.96
CA GLN A 56 5.12 13.57 -3.14
C GLN A 56 5.01 12.04 -2.99
N THR A 57 5.24 11.51 -1.79
CA THR A 57 5.09 10.10 -1.48
C THR A 57 3.65 9.63 -1.69
N VAL A 58 2.66 10.46 -1.32
CA VAL A 58 1.24 10.16 -1.54
C VAL A 58 0.90 10.14 -3.02
N PHE A 59 1.40 11.12 -3.79
CA PHE A 59 1.21 11.12 -5.25
C PHE A 59 1.82 9.88 -5.91
N LYS A 60 3.03 9.48 -5.50
CA LYS A 60 3.68 8.25 -5.99
C LYS A 60 2.84 7.02 -5.69
N LEU A 61 2.31 6.88 -4.47
CA LEU A 61 1.42 5.77 -4.10
C LEU A 61 0.17 5.70 -4.99
N GLU A 62 -0.48 6.83 -5.24
CA GLU A 62 -1.68 6.91 -6.09
C GLU A 62 -1.39 6.66 -7.57
N GLN A 63 -0.23 7.10 -8.06
CA GLN A 63 0.18 6.85 -9.43
C GLN A 63 0.40 5.34 -9.67
N VAL A 64 1.21 4.67 -8.84
CA VAL A 64 1.46 3.23 -8.98
C VAL A 64 0.16 2.43 -8.81
N ARG A 65 -0.74 2.89 -7.93
CA ARG A 65 -2.06 2.26 -7.77
C ARG A 65 -2.87 2.34 -9.06
N SER A 66 -2.90 3.51 -9.69
CA SER A 66 -3.64 3.73 -10.93
C SER A 66 -3.09 2.91 -12.08
N GLU A 67 -1.77 2.71 -12.14
CA GLU A 67 -1.11 1.84 -13.13
C GLU A 67 -1.44 0.35 -12.94
N ARG A 68 -1.63 -0.11 -11.70
CA ARG A 68 -1.93 -1.52 -11.40
C ARG A 68 -3.41 -1.90 -11.51
N ILE A 69 -4.34 -0.94 -11.40
CA ILE A 69 -5.78 -1.20 -11.51
C ILE A 69 -6.15 -1.89 -12.85
N PRO A 70 -5.70 -1.39 -14.03
CA PRO A 70 -6.02 -2.03 -15.30
C PRO A 70 -5.60 -3.50 -15.35
N TYR A 71 -4.41 -3.83 -14.83
CA TYR A 71 -3.94 -5.22 -14.76
C TYR A 71 -4.89 -6.11 -13.95
N VAL A 72 -5.35 -5.65 -12.79
CA VAL A 72 -6.31 -6.39 -11.96
C VAL A 72 -7.66 -6.53 -12.66
N VAL A 73 -8.13 -5.48 -13.33
CA VAL A 73 -9.40 -5.52 -14.09
C VAL A 73 -9.32 -6.53 -15.22
N THR A 74 -8.25 -6.50 -16.03
CA THR A 74 -8.05 -7.48 -17.11
C THR A 74 -7.94 -8.91 -16.58
N PHE A 75 -7.29 -9.10 -15.43
CA PHE A 75 -7.20 -10.41 -14.78
C PHE A 75 -8.57 -10.93 -14.33
N LEU A 76 -9.47 -10.07 -13.84
CA LEU A 76 -10.82 -10.45 -13.39
C LEU A 76 -11.83 -10.63 -14.53
N GLN A 77 -11.58 -10.00 -15.70
CA GLN A 77 -12.45 -10.10 -16.87
C GLN A 77 -12.24 -11.38 -17.69
N LYS A 78 -11.18 -12.14 -17.40
CA LYS A 78 -10.92 -13.45 -18.03
C LYS A 78 -11.45 -14.58 -17.14
#